data_AF-A0A316SME3-F1
#
_entry.id   AF-A0A316SME3-F1
#
_cell.length_a   1.000
_cell.length_b   1.000
_cell.length_c   1.000
_cell.angle_alpha   90.00
_cell.angle_beta   90.00
_cell.angle_gamma   90.00
#
_symmetry.space_group_name_H-M   'P 1'
#
loop_
_entity.id
_entity.type
_entity.pdbx_description
1 polymer ?
#
loop_
_entity_poly.entity_id
_entity_poly.type
_entity_poly.pdbx_seq_one_letter_code
_entity_poly.pdbx_strand_id
1 'polypeptide(L)'
;MDQISIITQMFENLSDHEKSEFLKYLKTDKPNQKIKSSDTQNEIVLKHSKNPLPDRPDCPHCQSHNVVKYGRNGNVQKFKCKDCGKIFSISTNTILFSTKKDLETWKLFCECMINKFSLRKCAEVCEINLHTAFNWRHKILDALQNMQSEVTLKGIVESDETFFDLSFKGTKKENFSIPRVAHNRGHSVSTRGLSCEQVCVPSSVDLDHHSIGVATNLGKPCIQDVSKVLAQRVQEGSILVTDSYKGYQKVAFENGLTHVRIPRGKHKSGSFNINTVNSYHSELKRLVDHYFKGVATKYLNNYIVYNNFVNFARDTYSNKLSILQDFVFSTACMTRGYAIKNRPALPF
;
A
#
# COMPACT_ATOMS: atom_id res chain seq x y z
N MET A 1 30.59 15.94 -19.10
CA MET A 1 29.78 17.15 -19.28
C MET A 1 29.35 17.61 -17.92
N ASP A 2 29.62 18.87 -17.59
CA ASP A 2 29.28 19.47 -16.30
C ASP A 2 27.75 19.58 -16.19
N GLN A 3 27.17 19.33 -15.02
CA GLN A 3 25.73 19.49 -14.79
C GLN A 3 25.28 20.92 -15.12
N ILE A 4 26.17 21.90 -14.88
CA ILE A 4 25.95 23.30 -15.25
C ILE A 4 25.80 23.45 -16.77
N SER A 5 26.65 22.79 -17.56
CA SER A 5 26.57 22.87 -19.03
C SER A 5 25.26 22.32 -19.60
N ILE A 6 24.72 21.26 -19.00
CA ILE A 6 23.45 20.66 -19.42
C ILE A 6 22.29 21.62 -19.13
N ILE A 7 22.29 22.23 -17.95
CA ILE A 7 21.25 23.19 -17.54
C ILE A 7 21.27 24.44 -18.44
N THR A 8 22.45 24.97 -18.76
CA THR A 8 22.58 26.11 -19.67
C THR A 8 22.00 25.79 -21.04
N GLN A 9 22.33 24.61 -21.59
CA GLN A 9 21.86 24.20 -22.91
C GLN A 9 20.34 23.96 -22.93
N MET A 10 19.77 23.42 -21.85
CA MET A 10 18.32 23.28 -21.69
C MET A 10 17.61 24.63 -21.58
N PHE A 11 18.21 25.60 -20.88
CA PHE A 11 17.65 26.95 -20.74
C PHE A 11 17.69 27.73 -22.06
N GLU A 12 18.74 27.60 -22.86
CA GLU A 12 18.86 28.28 -24.15
C GLU A 12 17.80 27.82 -25.17
N ASN A 13 17.38 26.56 -25.11
CA ASN A 13 16.36 25.98 -25.98
C ASN A 13 14.91 26.40 -25.65
N LEU A 14 14.68 27.13 -24.56
CA LEU A 14 13.37 27.65 -24.20
C LEU A 14 13.00 28.90 -25.03
N SER A 15 11.70 29.10 -25.25
CA SER A 15 11.18 30.35 -25.82
C SER A 15 11.37 31.53 -24.86
N ASP A 16 11.33 32.76 -25.37
CA ASP A 16 11.51 33.96 -24.54
C ASP A 16 10.45 34.09 -23.42
N HIS A 17 9.24 33.59 -23.68
CA HIS A 17 8.18 33.51 -22.68
C HIS A 17 8.54 32.53 -21.55
N GLU A 18 8.98 31.32 -21.90
CA GLU A 18 9.36 30.28 -20.93
C GLU A 18 10.61 30.66 -20.14
N LYS A 19 11.59 31.32 -20.77
CA LYS A 19 12.76 31.90 -20.10
C LYS A 19 12.34 32.92 -19.05
N SER A 20 11.37 33.78 -19.37
CA SER A 20 10.84 34.79 -18.46
C SER A 20 10.10 34.17 -17.26
N GLU A 21 9.29 33.13 -17.47
CA GLU A 21 8.66 32.38 -16.37
C GLU A 21 9.67 31.66 -15.49
N PHE A 22 10.66 30.99 -16.09
CA PHE A 22 11.69 30.27 -15.36
C PHE A 22 12.53 31.22 -14.49
N LEU A 23 12.89 32.40 -15.00
CA LEU A 23 13.61 33.43 -14.24
C LEU A 23 12.74 34.05 -13.14
N LYS A 24 11.41 34.15 -13.32
CA LYS A 24 10.49 34.55 -12.25
C LYS A 24 10.46 33.51 -11.13
N TYR A 25 10.37 32.23 -11.49
CA TYR A 25 10.38 31.11 -10.56
C TYR A 25 11.66 31.07 -9.71
N LEU A 26 12.83 31.29 -10.34
CA LEU A 26 14.11 31.36 -9.61
C LEU A 26 14.24 32.59 -8.70
N LYS A 27 13.54 33.69 -9.01
CA LYS A 27 13.55 34.91 -8.17
C LYS A 27 12.60 34.81 -6.98
N THR A 28 11.59 33.95 -7.03
CA THR A 28 10.67 33.70 -5.90
C THR A 28 11.30 32.88 -4.78
N ASP A 29 12.34 32.10 -5.07
CA ASP A 29 13.13 31.41 -4.04
C ASP A 29 14.46 32.13 -3.78
N LYS A 30 14.49 33.00 -2.76
CA LYS A 30 15.73 33.35 -2.07
C LYS A 30 15.93 32.45 -0.84
N PRO A 31 17.14 31.92 -0.60
CA PRO A 31 17.45 31.08 0.55
C PRO A 31 17.70 31.91 1.82
N ASN A 32 17.55 31.24 2.96
CA ASN A 32 17.88 31.66 4.33
C ASN A 32 16.94 32.66 5.02
N GLN A 33 15.89 32.11 5.64
CA GLN A 33 15.59 32.46 7.03
C GLN A 33 15.78 31.22 7.90
N LYS A 34 16.56 31.37 8.99
CA LYS A 34 16.64 30.41 10.09
C LYS A 34 15.23 30.20 10.65
N ILE A 35 14.56 29.12 10.29
CA ILE A 35 13.27 28.75 10.86
C ILE A 35 13.54 27.99 12.16
N LYS A 36 13.13 28.61 13.28
CA LYS A 36 12.90 27.91 14.53
C LYS A 36 11.83 26.84 14.26
N SER A 37 12.26 25.59 14.37
CA SER A 37 11.41 24.42 14.39
C SER A 37 10.36 24.52 15.48
N SER A 38 9.08 24.37 15.13
CA SER A 38 8.12 23.50 15.83
C SER A 38 6.70 23.71 15.30
N ASP A 39 6.44 23.32 14.04
CA ASP A 39 5.07 22.98 13.67
C ASP A 39 4.61 21.83 14.59
N THR A 40 3.54 22.06 15.33
CA THR A 40 3.02 21.11 16.31
C THR A 40 2.38 19.91 15.62
N GLN A 41 2.34 18.73 16.26
CA GLN A 41 1.65 17.54 15.71
C GLN A 41 0.18 17.81 15.35
N ASN A 42 -0.44 18.75 16.05
CA ASN A 42 -1.78 19.21 15.74
C ASN A 42 -1.77 20.02 14.43
N GLU A 43 -0.90 21.01 14.25
CA GLU A 43 -0.76 21.79 12.99
C GLU A 43 -0.46 20.92 11.77
N ILE A 44 0.24 19.80 11.98
CA ILE A 44 0.62 18.83 10.94
C ILE A 44 -0.59 18.04 10.42
N VAL A 45 -1.45 17.54 11.31
CA VAL A 45 -2.72 16.88 10.91
C VAL A 45 -3.71 17.93 10.37
N LEU A 46 -3.66 19.16 10.90
CA LEU A 46 -4.52 20.29 10.51
C LEU A 46 -4.23 20.81 9.08
N LYS A 47 -2.97 20.92 8.66
CA LYS A 47 -2.60 21.49 7.33
C LYS A 47 -3.01 20.62 6.14
N HIS A 48 -3.21 19.32 6.30
CA HIS A 48 -3.57 18.37 5.22
C HIS A 48 -5.01 17.83 5.32
N SER A 49 -5.75 18.17 6.39
CA SER A 49 -7.18 17.94 6.45
C SER A 49 -7.89 19.03 5.64
N LYS A 50 -8.66 18.65 4.61
CA LYS A 50 -9.45 19.59 3.78
C LYS A 50 -10.47 20.43 4.58
N ASN A 51 -10.71 20.11 5.85
CA ASN A 51 -11.58 20.86 6.76
C ASN A 51 -10.79 21.39 7.97
N PRO A 52 -10.99 22.66 8.38
CA PRO A 52 -10.50 23.15 9.66
C PRO A 52 -11.11 22.30 10.79
N LEU A 53 -10.28 21.77 11.69
CA LEU A 53 -10.81 20.93 12.77
C LEU A 53 -11.75 21.74 13.67
N PRO A 54 -12.83 21.11 14.14
CA PRO A 54 -13.64 21.69 15.22
C PRO A 54 -12.77 21.90 16.47
N ASP A 55 -13.08 22.92 17.28
CA ASP A 55 -12.39 23.20 18.56
C ASP A 55 -12.34 21.97 19.49
N ARG A 56 -13.27 21.02 19.28
CA ARG A 56 -13.38 19.74 19.96
C ARG A 56 -13.70 18.64 18.92
N PRO A 57 -12.76 17.73 18.64
CA PRO A 57 -13.01 16.59 17.76
C PRO A 57 -13.89 15.54 18.46
N ASP A 58 -14.62 14.77 17.65
CA ASP A 58 -15.41 13.64 18.12
C ASP A 58 -14.52 12.56 18.73
N CYS A 59 -15.08 11.81 19.68
CA CYS A 59 -14.31 10.77 20.35
C CYS A 59 -13.96 9.63 19.37
N PRO A 60 -12.66 9.32 19.14
CA PRO A 60 -12.25 8.28 18.20
C PRO A 60 -12.54 6.84 18.70
N HIS A 61 -13.15 6.71 19.89
CA HIS A 61 -13.48 5.42 20.51
C HIS A 61 -14.98 5.11 20.51
N CYS A 62 -15.83 6.15 20.51
CA CYS A 62 -17.29 5.98 20.63
C CYS A 62 -18.08 6.97 19.78
N GLN A 63 -17.39 7.81 18.98
CA GLN A 63 -17.95 8.83 18.09
C GLN A 63 -18.81 9.91 18.78
N SER A 64 -18.84 9.93 20.11
CA SER A 64 -19.52 10.98 20.87
C SER A 64 -18.91 12.36 20.67
N HIS A 65 -19.78 13.36 20.54
CA HIS A 65 -19.45 14.79 20.51
C HIS A 65 -19.21 15.39 21.92
N ASN A 66 -19.51 14.65 22.99
CA ASN A 66 -19.40 15.12 24.37
C ASN A 66 -17.94 15.09 24.86
N VAL A 67 -17.15 16.00 24.34
CA VAL A 67 -15.69 16.03 24.50
C VAL A 67 -15.25 17.33 25.20
N VAL A 68 -14.31 17.21 26.13
CA VAL A 68 -13.69 18.36 26.83
C VAL A 68 -12.18 18.35 26.68
N LYS A 69 -11.55 19.53 26.71
CA LYS A 69 -10.09 19.66 26.78
C LYS A 69 -9.59 19.11 28.12
N TYR A 70 -8.52 18.31 28.10
CA TYR A 70 -7.98 17.61 29.27
C TYR A 70 -6.46 17.77 29.37
N GLY A 71 -6.01 19.02 29.51
CA GLY A 71 -4.58 19.35 29.61
C GLY A 71 -3.82 19.18 28.29
N ARG A 72 -2.48 19.27 28.37
CA ARG A 72 -1.56 19.14 27.23
C ARG A 72 -0.41 18.21 27.59
N ASN A 73 0.13 17.51 26.60
CA ASN A 73 1.41 16.81 26.72
C ASN A 73 2.39 17.42 25.71
N GLY A 74 3.33 18.24 26.21
CA GLY A 74 4.11 19.13 25.37
C GLY A 74 3.18 20.04 24.54
N ASN A 75 3.37 20.05 23.22
CA ASN A 75 2.56 20.85 22.29
C ASN A 75 1.26 20.17 21.86
N VAL A 76 0.95 18.97 22.36
CA VAL A 76 -0.23 18.19 21.94
C VAL A 76 -1.38 18.39 22.92
N GLN A 77 -2.49 18.93 22.42
CA GLN A 77 -3.75 19.03 23.16
C GLN A 77 -4.36 17.64 23.40
N LYS A 78 -4.70 17.35 24.66
CA LYS A 78 -5.44 16.16 25.06
C LYS A 78 -6.92 16.50 25.23
N PHE A 79 -7.77 15.52 24.97
CA PHE A 79 -9.22 15.58 25.07
C PHE A 79 -9.72 14.40 25.90
N LYS A 80 -10.82 14.58 26.64
CA LYS A 80 -11.50 13.51 27.38
C LYS A 80 -12.94 13.43 26.91
N CYS A 81 -13.35 12.25 26.45
CA CYS A 81 -14.76 11.98 26.19
C CYS A 81 -15.49 11.77 27.51
N LYS A 82 -16.62 12.44 27.69
CA LYS A 82 -17.45 12.32 28.90
C LYS A 82 -18.32 11.07 28.89
N ASP A 83 -18.66 10.55 27.71
CA ASP A 83 -19.54 9.38 27.61
C ASP A 83 -18.77 8.07 27.82
N CYS A 84 -17.61 7.89 27.17
CA CYS A 84 -16.78 6.68 27.35
C CYS A 84 -15.62 6.85 28.34
N GLY A 85 -15.41 8.05 28.87
CA GLY A 85 -14.35 8.37 29.85
C GLY A 85 -12.91 8.36 29.31
N LYS A 86 -12.68 7.94 28.06
CA LYS A 86 -11.34 7.78 27.48
C LYS A 86 -10.69 9.12 27.13
N ILE A 87 -9.36 9.17 27.26
CA ILE A 87 -8.52 10.32 26.92
C ILE A 87 -7.86 10.07 25.58
N PHE A 88 -7.89 11.08 24.69
CA PHE A 88 -7.33 11.01 23.35
C PHE A 88 -6.70 12.35 22.92
N SER A 89 -6.08 12.36 21.76
CA SER A 89 -5.54 13.52 21.03
C SER A 89 -6.05 13.46 19.59
N ILE A 90 -5.87 14.52 18.81
CA ILE A 90 -6.25 14.53 17.38
C ILE A 90 -5.56 13.40 16.60
N SER A 91 -4.31 13.08 16.96
CA SER A 91 -3.56 11.97 16.39
C SER A 91 -3.93 10.59 16.95
N THR A 92 -4.88 10.48 17.87
CA THR A 92 -5.28 9.17 18.42
C THR A 92 -5.96 8.34 17.34
N ASN A 93 -5.55 7.07 17.26
CA ASN A 93 -5.91 6.16 16.18
C ASN A 93 -5.44 6.60 14.79
N THR A 94 -4.44 7.48 14.64
CA THR A 94 -3.81 7.76 13.32
C THR A 94 -2.43 7.12 13.21
N ILE A 95 -1.88 7.04 12.00
CA ILE A 95 -0.52 6.51 11.76
C ILE A 95 0.52 7.30 12.58
N LEU A 96 0.30 8.61 12.70
CA LEU A 96 1.14 9.56 13.41
C LEU A 96 1.03 9.47 14.94
N PHE A 97 0.15 8.62 15.48
CA PHE A 97 -0.02 8.51 16.93
C PHE A 97 1.30 8.26 17.66
N SER A 98 1.62 9.14 18.60
CA SER A 98 2.83 9.08 19.44
C SER A 98 4.16 9.09 18.65
N THR A 99 4.16 9.58 17.39
CA THR A 99 5.42 9.78 16.68
C THR A 99 6.27 10.84 17.40
N LYS A 100 7.59 10.71 17.34
CA LYS A 100 8.55 11.71 17.86
C LYS A 100 9.27 12.45 16.74
N LYS A 101 9.02 12.05 15.49
CA LYS A 101 9.63 12.62 14.29
C LYS A 101 8.70 13.66 13.68
N ASP A 102 9.30 14.65 13.05
CA ASP A 102 8.65 15.75 12.37
C ASP A 102 7.98 15.30 11.06
N LEU A 103 7.19 16.21 10.48
CA LEU A 103 6.42 15.95 9.27
C LEU A 103 7.29 15.72 8.05
N GLU A 104 8.39 16.48 7.92
CA GLU A 104 9.27 16.38 6.76
C GLU A 104 9.93 14.99 6.70
N THR A 105 10.30 14.41 7.85
CA THR A 105 10.74 13.01 7.90
C THR A 105 9.66 12.03 7.42
N TRP A 106 8.38 12.27 7.70
CA TRP A 106 7.28 11.42 7.19
C TRP A 106 7.06 11.59 5.70
N LYS A 107 7.12 12.82 5.17
CA LYS A 107 7.02 13.07 3.72
C LYS A 107 8.16 12.39 2.98
N LEU A 108 9.38 12.51 3.49
CA LEU A 108 10.56 11.81 2.96
C LEU A 108 10.40 10.28 3.01
N PHE A 109 9.77 9.76 4.08
CA PHE A 109 9.46 8.33 4.16
C PHE A 109 8.42 7.90 3.12
N CYS A 110 7.42 8.74 2.81
CA CYS A 110 6.46 8.48 1.74
C CYS A 110 7.16 8.45 0.37
N GLU A 111 8.09 9.37 0.10
CA GLU A 111 8.92 9.34 -1.11
C GLU A 111 9.74 8.04 -1.20
N CYS A 112 10.35 7.61 -0.09
CA CYS A 112 11.06 6.33 -0.04
C CYS A 112 10.14 5.13 -0.40
N MET A 113 8.86 5.19 -0.04
CA MET A 113 7.88 4.17 -0.42
C MET A 113 7.51 4.26 -1.91
N ILE A 114 7.23 5.44 -2.47
CA ILE A 114 6.94 5.54 -3.91
C ILE A 114 8.14 5.04 -4.75
N ASN A 115 9.37 5.31 -4.29
CA ASN A 115 10.61 4.83 -4.91
C ASN A 115 10.96 3.36 -4.60
N LYS A 116 10.11 2.63 -3.87
CA LYS A 116 10.29 1.20 -3.54
C LYS A 116 11.60 0.88 -2.81
N PHE A 117 12.12 1.81 -2.00
CA PHE A 117 13.38 1.61 -1.30
C PHE A 117 13.31 0.49 -0.25
N SER A 118 14.44 -0.16 0.00
CA SER A 118 14.56 -1.14 1.09
C SER A 118 14.40 -0.46 2.45
N LEU A 119 14.01 -1.21 3.48
CA LEU A 119 13.88 -0.64 4.84
C LEU A 119 15.18 -0.03 5.36
N ARG A 120 16.33 -0.60 4.99
CA ARG A 120 17.65 -0.05 5.36
C ARG A 120 17.90 1.28 4.67
N LYS A 121 17.57 1.38 3.38
CA LYS A 121 17.70 2.64 2.65
C LYS A 121 16.73 3.71 3.16
N CYS A 122 15.51 3.33 3.52
CA CYS A 122 14.56 4.26 4.16
C CYS A 122 15.09 4.75 5.51
N ALA A 123 15.66 3.85 6.32
CA ALA A 123 16.24 4.18 7.62
C ALA A 123 17.42 5.15 7.50
N GLU A 124 18.27 4.95 6.48
CA GLU A 124 19.39 5.84 6.14
C GLU A 124 18.89 7.21 5.68
N VAL A 125 18.02 7.27 4.67
CA VAL A 125 17.52 8.52 4.09
C VAL A 125 16.74 9.35 5.10
N CYS A 126 15.92 8.71 5.94
CA CYS A 126 15.11 9.39 6.95
C CYS A 126 15.81 9.57 8.31
N GLU A 127 17.06 9.13 8.45
CA GLU A 127 17.82 9.17 9.71
C GLU A 127 17.03 8.60 10.91
N ILE A 128 16.45 7.41 10.70
CA ILE A 128 15.66 6.69 11.70
C ILE A 128 16.20 5.29 11.94
N ASN A 129 15.88 4.71 13.10
CA ASN A 129 16.19 3.32 13.37
C ASN A 129 15.43 2.40 12.40
N LEU A 130 16.06 1.31 11.98
CA LEU A 130 15.46 0.28 11.11
C LEU A 130 14.14 -0.27 11.66
N HIS A 131 14.02 -0.43 12.98
CA HIS A 131 12.79 -0.87 13.64
C HIS A 131 11.66 0.16 13.46
N THR A 132 12.00 1.46 13.53
CA THR A 132 11.04 2.55 13.27
C THR A 132 10.58 2.51 11.82
N ALA A 133 11.51 2.38 10.87
CA ALA A 133 11.20 2.26 9.44
C ALA A 133 10.28 1.05 9.15
N PHE A 134 10.54 -0.10 9.79
CA PHE A 134 9.70 -1.28 9.69
C PHE A 134 8.27 -1.01 10.18
N ASN A 135 8.13 -0.43 11.38
CA ASN A 135 6.82 -0.12 11.95
C ASN A 135 6.06 0.90 11.10
N TRP A 136 6.73 1.95 10.62
CA TRP A 136 6.12 2.97 9.77
C TRP A 136 5.60 2.38 8.48
N ARG A 137 6.44 1.60 7.77
CA ARG A 137 6.01 0.91 6.54
C ARG A 137 4.77 0.08 6.78
N HIS A 138 4.77 -0.79 7.77
CA HIS A 138 3.64 -1.70 7.99
C HIS A 138 2.37 -0.99 8.49
N LYS A 139 2.48 0.13 9.21
CA LYS A 139 1.33 0.98 9.53
C LYS A 139 0.71 1.59 8.29
N ILE A 140 1.54 2.11 7.38
CA ILE A 140 1.09 2.68 6.10
C ILE A 140 0.44 1.59 5.26
N LEU A 141 1.10 0.42 5.14
CA LEU A 141 0.55 -0.69 4.36
C LEU A 141 -0.75 -1.24 4.96
N ASP A 142 -0.94 -1.22 6.28
CA ASP A 142 -2.21 -1.59 6.90
C ASP A 142 -3.31 -0.60 6.58
N ALA A 143 -3.00 0.70 6.65
CA ALA A 143 -3.95 1.71 6.24
C ALA A 143 -4.32 1.52 4.75
N LEU A 144 -3.36 1.24 3.87
CA LEU A 144 -3.63 1.00 2.44
C LEU A 144 -4.54 -0.22 2.21
N GLN A 145 -4.58 -1.20 3.12
CA GLN A 145 -5.56 -2.28 3.03
C GLN A 145 -7.01 -1.78 3.19
N ASN A 146 -7.23 -0.73 3.98
CA ASN A 146 -8.56 -0.13 4.13
C ASN A 146 -8.98 0.55 2.82
N MET A 147 -8.10 1.36 2.22
CA MET A 147 -8.34 1.96 0.89
C MET A 147 -8.63 0.87 -0.15
N GLN A 148 -7.84 -0.20 -0.13
CA GLN A 148 -8.05 -1.32 -1.03
C GLN A 148 -9.42 -1.98 -0.81
N SER A 149 -9.95 -2.03 0.42
CA SER A 149 -11.22 -2.70 0.70
C SER A 149 -12.43 -2.06 -0.01
N GLU A 150 -12.32 -0.79 -0.38
CA GLU A 150 -13.37 -0.01 -1.06
C GLU A 150 -13.28 -0.10 -2.60
N VAL A 151 -12.24 -0.74 -3.15
CA VAL A 151 -12.06 -0.86 -4.60
C VAL A 151 -13.02 -1.90 -5.18
N THR A 152 -13.84 -1.46 -6.14
CA THR A 152 -14.72 -2.30 -6.97
C THR A 152 -14.27 -2.24 -8.43
N LEU A 153 -14.00 -3.41 -9.03
CA LEU A 153 -13.64 -3.54 -10.44
C LEU A 153 -14.88 -3.47 -11.33
N LYS A 154 -14.74 -2.98 -12.57
CA LYS A 154 -15.87 -2.77 -13.48
C LYS A 154 -15.51 -3.04 -14.95
N GLY A 155 -16.53 -3.09 -15.81
CA GLY A 155 -16.35 -3.29 -17.25
C GLY A 155 -15.80 -4.68 -17.57
N ILE A 156 -14.62 -4.74 -18.19
CA ILE A 156 -13.89 -5.98 -18.48
C ILE A 156 -12.87 -6.20 -17.38
N VAL A 157 -12.97 -7.34 -16.71
CA VAL A 157 -12.12 -7.74 -15.60
C VAL A 157 -11.37 -9.01 -15.97
N GLU A 158 -10.05 -8.95 -15.99
CA GLU A 158 -9.17 -10.10 -16.20
C GLU A 158 -8.78 -10.71 -14.85
N SER A 159 -8.93 -12.02 -14.71
CA SER A 159 -8.58 -12.74 -13.48
C SER A 159 -7.73 -13.97 -13.75
N ASP A 160 -6.72 -14.15 -12.91
CA ASP A 160 -5.81 -15.29 -12.92
C ASP A 160 -5.14 -15.42 -11.55
N GLU A 161 -4.44 -16.52 -11.31
CA GLU A 161 -3.68 -16.73 -10.08
C GLU A 161 -2.18 -16.62 -10.29
N THR A 162 -1.49 -16.15 -9.25
CA THR A 162 -0.05 -16.26 -9.16
C THR A 162 0.38 -16.91 -7.86
N PHE A 163 1.65 -17.34 -7.82
CA PHE A 163 2.18 -18.14 -6.72
C PHE A 163 3.49 -17.55 -6.21
N PHE A 164 3.62 -17.51 -4.88
CA PHE A 164 4.82 -17.06 -4.17
C PHE A 164 5.33 -18.16 -3.25
N ASP A 165 6.64 -18.28 -3.13
CA ASP A 165 7.22 -19.27 -2.21
C ASP A 165 6.90 -18.94 -0.76
N LEU A 166 6.55 -19.98 0.00
CA LEU A 166 6.19 -19.87 1.41
C LEU A 166 7.39 -19.42 2.25
N SER A 167 7.24 -18.27 2.91
CA SER A 167 8.34 -17.54 3.57
C SER A 167 7.98 -17.17 5.01
N PHE A 168 8.72 -17.75 5.96
CA PHE A 168 8.55 -17.52 7.40
C PHE A 168 9.55 -16.51 7.97
N LYS A 169 10.10 -15.61 7.14
CA LYS A 169 11.10 -14.61 7.57
C LYS A 169 10.62 -13.83 8.81
N GLY A 170 11.51 -13.73 9.81
CA GLY A 170 11.23 -13.00 11.04
C GLY A 170 10.17 -13.64 11.96
N THR A 171 9.81 -14.90 11.72
CA THR A 171 8.95 -15.68 12.63
C THR A 171 9.84 -16.39 13.65
N LYS A 172 9.52 -16.25 14.94
CA LYS A 172 10.25 -16.92 16.03
C LYS A 172 9.80 -18.38 16.12
N LYS A 173 10.75 -19.30 16.26
CA LYS A 173 10.49 -20.74 16.43
C LYS A 173 9.78 -21.08 17.75
N GLU A 174 9.89 -20.21 18.75
CA GLU A 174 9.31 -20.38 20.09
C GLU A 174 7.80 -20.69 20.07
N ASN A 175 7.05 -20.17 19.08
CA ASN A 175 5.59 -20.33 18.97
C ASN A 175 5.14 -20.87 17.59
N PHE A 176 6.05 -21.38 16.76
CA PHE A 176 5.73 -21.81 15.41
C PHE A 176 6.71 -22.88 14.90
N SER A 177 6.18 -24.07 14.61
CA SER A 177 6.93 -25.10 13.90
C SER A 177 6.82 -24.86 12.40
N ILE A 178 7.95 -24.73 11.73
CA ILE A 178 7.99 -24.56 10.27
C ILE A 178 7.55 -25.90 9.65
N PRO A 179 6.46 -25.96 8.88
CA PRO A 179 5.86 -27.21 8.39
C PRO A 179 6.62 -27.80 7.18
N ARG A 180 7.92 -27.54 7.06
CA ARG A 180 8.79 -28.05 6.00
C ARG A 180 10.25 -28.02 6.42
N VAL A 181 11.08 -28.79 5.71
CA VAL A 181 12.53 -28.77 5.90
C VAL A 181 13.09 -27.40 5.48
N ALA A 182 14.15 -26.95 6.16
CA ALA A 182 14.87 -25.75 5.77
C ALA A 182 15.51 -25.95 4.39
N HIS A 183 15.37 -24.97 3.49
CA HIS A 183 16.06 -24.96 2.21
C HIS A 183 17.27 -24.04 2.24
N ASN A 184 18.27 -24.34 1.41
CA ASN A 184 19.39 -23.45 1.16
C ASN A 184 18.93 -22.22 0.36
N ARG A 185 19.58 -21.09 0.59
CA ARG A 185 19.25 -19.81 -0.05
C ARG A 185 19.42 -19.94 -1.58
N GLY A 186 18.40 -19.58 -2.35
CA GLY A 186 18.45 -19.59 -3.82
C GLY A 186 17.98 -20.89 -4.48
N HIS A 187 17.58 -21.90 -3.70
CA HIS A 187 16.93 -23.08 -4.26
C HIS A 187 15.42 -22.88 -4.40
N SER A 188 14.87 -23.33 -5.52
CA SER A 188 13.43 -23.44 -5.75
C SER A 188 12.79 -24.42 -4.75
N VAL A 189 11.48 -24.26 -4.54
CA VAL A 189 10.59 -25.26 -3.91
C VAL A 189 11.00 -26.67 -4.33
N SER A 190 11.12 -27.58 -3.35
CA SER A 190 11.69 -28.93 -3.56
C SER A 190 10.84 -29.81 -4.47
N THR A 191 9.57 -29.45 -4.62
CA THR A 191 8.55 -30.17 -5.36
C THR A 191 8.29 -29.52 -6.71
N ARG A 192 8.34 -30.32 -7.78
CA ARG A 192 8.05 -29.86 -9.15
C ARG A 192 6.54 -29.65 -9.29
N GLY A 193 6.12 -28.44 -9.67
CA GLY A 193 4.71 -28.06 -9.86
C GLY A 193 4.08 -27.38 -8.64
N LEU A 194 2.78 -27.09 -8.72
CA LEU A 194 2.02 -26.45 -7.63
C LEU A 194 2.04 -27.33 -6.38
N SER A 195 2.57 -26.81 -5.28
CA SER A 195 2.69 -27.54 -4.03
C SER A 195 2.20 -26.74 -2.82
N CYS A 196 2.08 -27.39 -1.67
CA CYS A 196 1.74 -26.74 -0.41
C CYS A 196 2.85 -25.79 0.10
N GLU A 197 4.01 -25.73 -0.58
CA GLU A 197 5.09 -24.79 -0.27
C GLU A 197 4.93 -23.45 -1.02
N GLN A 198 3.84 -23.27 -1.76
CA GLN A 198 3.53 -22.05 -2.48
C GLN A 198 2.23 -21.44 -1.98
N VAL A 199 2.22 -20.12 -1.82
CA VAL A 199 1.05 -19.32 -1.47
C VAL A 199 0.37 -18.90 -2.76
N CYS A 200 -0.91 -19.25 -2.90
CA CYS A 200 -1.74 -18.80 -4.01
C CYS A 200 -2.25 -17.38 -3.75
N VAL A 201 -2.17 -16.56 -4.79
CA VAL A 201 -2.70 -15.20 -4.83
C VAL A 201 -3.57 -15.07 -6.08
N PRO A 202 -4.88 -15.39 -5.99
CA PRO A 202 -5.83 -15.01 -7.01
C PRO A 202 -5.89 -13.49 -7.10
N SER A 203 -5.85 -12.98 -8.32
CA SER A 203 -5.80 -11.55 -8.60
C SER A 203 -6.77 -11.21 -9.71
N SER A 204 -7.24 -9.98 -9.73
CA SER A 204 -8.14 -9.48 -10.78
C SER A 204 -7.86 -8.02 -11.05
N VAL A 205 -7.94 -7.66 -12.32
CA VAL A 205 -7.64 -6.31 -12.80
C VAL A 205 -8.67 -5.87 -13.82
N ASP A 206 -9.07 -4.61 -13.79
CA ASP A 206 -9.88 -4.03 -14.86
C ASP A 206 -9.00 -3.30 -15.89
N LEU A 207 -9.63 -2.86 -16.99
CA LEU A 207 -8.93 -2.10 -18.05
C LEU A 207 -8.52 -0.68 -17.62
N ASP A 208 -9.08 -0.17 -16.51
CA ASP A 208 -8.73 1.10 -15.89
C ASP A 208 -7.51 0.96 -14.93
N HIS A 209 -6.96 -0.26 -14.79
CA HIS A 209 -5.82 -0.60 -13.93
C HIS A 209 -6.13 -0.51 -12.43
N HIS A 210 -7.40 -0.61 -12.06
CA HIS A 210 -7.75 -1.03 -10.71
C HIS A 210 -7.43 -2.52 -10.58
N SER A 211 -6.88 -2.89 -9.42
CA SER A 211 -6.42 -4.26 -9.17
C SER A 211 -6.82 -4.68 -7.77
N ILE A 212 -7.17 -5.96 -7.63
CA ILE A 212 -7.42 -6.63 -6.37
C ILE A 212 -6.62 -7.93 -6.35
N GLY A 213 -6.10 -8.31 -5.19
CA GLY A 213 -5.39 -9.56 -5.01
C GLY A 213 -5.30 -9.89 -3.53
N VAL A 214 -5.41 -11.16 -3.20
CA VAL A 214 -5.39 -11.63 -1.81
C VAL A 214 -4.67 -12.97 -1.75
N ALA A 215 -3.81 -13.17 -0.76
CA ALA A 215 -3.28 -14.49 -0.45
C ALA A 215 -4.38 -15.33 0.21
N THR A 216 -4.74 -16.47 -0.38
CA THR A 216 -5.96 -17.22 0.01
C THR A 216 -5.70 -18.60 0.60
N ASN A 217 -4.71 -19.31 0.09
CA ASN A 217 -4.45 -20.71 0.43
C ASN A 217 -3.01 -21.11 0.05
N LEU A 218 -2.62 -22.32 0.43
CA LEU A 218 -1.41 -22.98 -0.07
C LEU A 218 -1.75 -23.88 -1.26
N GLY A 219 -0.89 -23.91 -2.28
CA GLY A 219 -1.08 -24.71 -3.47
C GLY A 219 -2.30 -24.27 -4.30
N LYS A 220 -2.97 -25.23 -4.94
CA LYS A 220 -4.07 -24.95 -5.87
C LYS A 220 -5.30 -24.36 -5.14
N PRO A 221 -5.88 -23.24 -5.62
CA PRO A 221 -7.04 -22.61 -4.98
C PRO A 221 -8.30 -23.45 -5.15
N CYS A 222 -9.22 -23.38 -4.18
CA CYS A 222 -10.58 -23.88 -4.35
C CYS A 222 -11.54 -22.74 -4.78
N ILE A 223 -12.83 -23.06 -5.00
CA ILE A 223 -13.84 -22.07 -5.40
C ILE A 223 -14.00 -20.97 -4.34
N GLN A 224 -13.95 -21.35 -3.06
CA GLN A 224 -14.06 -20.39 -1.94
C GLN A 224 -12.89 -19.41 -1.92
N ASP A 225 -11.69 -19.87 -2.30
CA ASP A 225 -10.50 -19.01 -2.37
C ASP A 225 -10.62 -17.95 -3.46
N VAL A 226 -11.10 -18.34 -4.65
CA VAL A 226 -11.40 -17.39 -5.73
C VAL A 226 -12.53 -16.42 -5.33
N SER A 227 -13.56 -16.94 -4.65
CA SER A 227 -14.68 -16.15 -4.15
C SER A 227 -14.24 -15.07 -3.16
N LYS A 228 -13.28 -15.35 -2.26
CA LYS A 228 -12.72 -14.32 -1.34
C LYS A 228 -12.18 -13.08 -2.06
N VAL A 229 -11.76 -13.21 -3.31
CA VAL A 229 -11.20 -12.10 -4.11
C VAL A 229 -12.29 -11.40 -4.91
N LEU A 230 -13.14 -12.17 -5.61
CA LEU A 230 -14.10 -11.61 -6.56
C LEU A 230 -15.44 -11.20 -5.94
N ALA A 231 -15.89 -11.88 -4.88
CA ALA A 231 -17.22 -11.70 -4.34
C ALA A 231 -17.42 -10.27 -3.81
N GLN A 232 -18.46 -9.58 -4.30
CA GLN A 232 -18.76 -8.17 -3.95
C GLN A 232 -17.65 -7.15 -4.29
N ARG A 233 -16.62 -7.56 -5.04
CA ARG A 233 -15.49 -6.72 -5.45
C ARG A 233 -15.48 -6.44 -6.95
N VAL A 234 -16.42 -7.00 -7.69
CA VAL A 234 -16.65 -6.76 -9.12
C VAL A 234 -18.10 -6.30 -9.31
N GLN A 235 -18.28 -5.26 -10.11
CA GLN A 235 -19.58 -4.72 -10.44
C GLN A 235 -20.42 -5.76 -11.19
N GLU A 236 -21.69 -5.93 -10.79
CA GLU A 236 -22.64 -6.80 -11.48
C GLU A 236 -22.78 -6.41 -12.96
N GLY A 237 -22.91 -7.40 -13.84
CA GLY A 237 -22.96 -7.20 -15.29
C GLY A 237 -21.60 -7.02 -15.97
N SER A 238 -20.49 -6.98 -15.22
CA SER A 238 -19.14 -7.00 -15.79
C SER A 238 -18.81 -8.30 -16.53
N ILE A 239 -17.84 -8.21 -17.44
CA ILE A 239 -17.30 -9.35 -18.18
C ILE A 239 -16.04 -9.84 -17.46
N LEU A 240 -16.09 -11.05 -16.92
CA LEU A 240 -14.95 -11.73 -16.31
C LEU A 240 -14.21 -12.55 -17.37
N VAL A 241 -12.93 -12.25 -17.60
CA VAL A 241 -12.05 -12.96 -18.53
C VAL A 241 -11.04 -13.77 -17.74
N THR A 242 -11.02 -15.09 -17.93
CA THR A 242 -10.11 -15.98 -17.18
C THR A 242 -9.44 -17.00 -18.09
N ASP A 243 -8.35 -17.60 -17.59
CA ASP A 243 -7.82 -18.83 -18.19
C ASP A 243 -8.70 -20.04 -17.80
N SER A 244 -8.12 -21.23 -17.90
CA SER A 244 -8.80 -22.50 -17.99
C SER A 244 -9.22 -23.12 -16.66
N TYR A 245 -9.04 -22.40 -15.55
CA TYR A 245 -9.47 -22.88 -14.25
C TYR A 245 -10.99 -22.81 -14.11
N LYS A 246 -11.62 -23.96 -13.87
CA LYS A 246 -13.10 -24.07 -13.79
C LYS A 246 -13.69 -23.34 -12.57
N GLY A 247 -12.89 -23.05 -11.54
CA GLY A 247 -13.39 -22.40 -10.31
C GLY A 247 -14.05 -21.05 -10.56
N TYR A 248 -13.56 -20.29 -11.53
CA TYR A 248 -14.13 -19.00 -11.93
C TYR A 248 -15.54 -19.08 -12.50
N GLN A 249 -15.93 -20.20 -13.14
CA GLN A 249 -17.24 -20.32 -13.77
C GLN A 249 -18.37 -20.18 -12.74
N LYS A 250 -18.22 -20.86 -11.59
CA LYS A 250 -19.21 -20.80 -10.51
C LYS A 250 -19.24 -19.43 -9.86
N VAL A 251 -18.07 -18.86 -9.57
CA VAL A 251 -17.96 -17.53 -8.95
C VAL A 251 -18.54 -16.43 -9.84
N ALA A 252 -18.31 -16.49 -11.15
CA ALA A 252 -18.87 -15.55 -12.10
C ALA A 252 -20.40 -15.59 -12.11
N PHE A 253 -20.97 -16.80 -12.17
CA PHE A 253 -22.42 -16.99 -12.14
C PHE A 253 -23.05 -16.44 -10.85
N GLU A 254 -22.46 -16.75 -9.69
CA GLU A 254 -22.96 -16.30 -8.38
C GLU A 254 -22.88 -14.78 -8.18
N ASN A 255 -22.03 -14.07 -8.93
CA ASN A 255 -21.86 -12.62 -8.85
C ASN A 255 -22.51 -11.86 -10.03
N GLY A 256 -23.33 -12.52 -10.85
CA GLY A 256 -24.00 -11.90 -11.99
C GLY A 256 -23.02 -11.40 -13.07
N LEU A 257 -21.90 -12.11 -13.26
CA LEU A 257 -20.85 -11.74 -14.22
C LEU A 257 -20.97 -12.57 -15.50
N THR A 258 -20.72 -11.92 -16.65
CA THR A 258 -20.58 -12.64 -17.93
C THR A 258 -19.20 -13.28 -17.99
N HIS A 259 -19.11 -14.60 -18.08
CA HIS A 259 -17.82 -15.30 -18.08
C HIS A 259 -17.31 -15.60 -19.49
N VAL A 260 -16.13 -15.07 -19.83
CA VAL A 260 -15.38 -15.40 -21.04
C VAL A 260 -14.14 -16.18 -20.64
N ARG A 261 -14.02 -17.39 -21.17
CA ARG A 261 -12.86 -18.25 -20.92
C ARG A 261 -11.92 -18.26 -22.12
N ILE A 262 -10.63 -18.06 -21.87
CA ILE A 262 -9.60 -18.25 -22.90
C ILE A 262 -9.31 -19.76 -23.04
N PRO A 263 -9.40 -20.32 -24.27
CA PRO A 263 -9.08 -21.73 -24.49
C PRO A 263 -7.62 -22.04 -24.21
N ARG A 264 -7.34 -23.24 -23.69
CA ARG A 264 -5.96 -23.72 -23.48
C ARG A 264 -5.14 -23.62 -24.77
N GLY A 265 -3.90 -23.16 -24.65
CA GLY A 265 -2.98 -23.00 -25.77
C GLY A 265 -3.28 -21.81 -26.68
N LYS A 266 -4.27 -20.98 -26.35
CA LYS A 266 -4.51 -19.70 -27.03
C LYS A 266 -4.21 -18.54 -26.09
N HIS A 267 -3.72 -17.43 -26.66
CA HIS A 267 -3.45 -16.19 -25.93
C HIS A 267 -4.63 -15.21 -25.93
N LYS A 268 -5.64 -15.45 -26.77
CA LYS A 268 -6.83 -14.61 -26.92
C LYS A 268 -8.06 -15.41 -27.31
N SER A 269 -9.24 -14.89 -26.98
CA SER A 269 -10.55 -15.36 -27.45
C SER A 269 -11.35 -14.17 -27.98
N GLY A 270 -11.42 -14.02 -29.30
CA GLY A 270 -11.93 -12.80 -29.92
C GLY A 270 -11.06 -11.58 -29.56
N SER A 271 -11.68 -10.53 -29.03
CA SER A 271 -11.00 -9.33 -28.50
C SER A 271 -10.47 -9.51 -27.07
N PHE A 272 -10.86 -10.58 -26.37
CA PHE A 272 -10.50 -10.80 -24.96
C PHE A 272 -9.13 -11.49 -24.81
N ASN A 273 -8.35 -11.04 -23.84
CA ASN A 273 -7.06 -11.61 -23.45
C ASN A 273 -6.86 -11.46 -21.93
N ILE A 274 -5.76 -12.02 -21.39
CA ILE A 274 -5.37 -11.94 -19.97
C ILE A 274 -4.01 -11.24 -19.79
N ASN A 275 -3.62 -10.38 -20.72
CA ASN A 275 -2.29 -9.77 -20.71
C ASN A 275 -2.14 -8.74 -19.59
N THR A 276 -3.23 -8.08 -19.21
CA THR A 276 -3.24 -7.05 -18.15
C THR A 276 -3.00 -7.71 -16.80
N VAL A 277 -3.66 -8.83 -16.49
CA VAL A 277 -3.41 -9.58 -15.25
C VAL A 277 -2.02 -10.24 -15.24
N ASN A 278 -1.52 -10.68 -16.40
CA ASN A 278 -0.14 -11.20 -16.51
C ASN A 278 0.91 -10.11 -16.28
N SER A 279 0.66 -8.88 -16.75
CA SER A 279 1.49 -7.72 -16.45
C SER A 279 1.46 -7.39 -14.95
N TYR A 280 0.27 -7.41 -14.34
CA TYR A 280 0.11 -7.25 -12.90
C TYR A 280 0.94 -8.27 -12.10
N HIS A 281 0.86 -9.56 -12.44
CA HIS A 281 1.64 -10.61 -11.80
C HIS A 281 3.14 -10.39 -11.94
N SER A 282 3.59 -9.97 -13.12
CA SER A 282 5.00 -9.68 -13.39
C SER A 282 5.51 -8.53 -12.52
N GLU A 283 4.73 -7.46 -12.39
CA GLU A 283 5.05 -6.31 -11.52
C GLU A 283 5.06 -6.69 -10.04
N LEU A 284 4.08 -7.46 -9.58
CA LEU A 284 4.01 -7.93 -8.19
C LEU A 284 5.21 -8.81 -7.85
N LYS A 285 5.57 -9.77 -8.72
CA LYS A 285 6.77 -10.59 -8.55
C LYS A 285 8.03 -9.74 -8.55
N ARG A 286 8.12 -8.76 -9.45
CA ARG A 286 9.26 -7.84 -9.50
C ARG A 286 9.41 -7.06 -8.20
N LEU A 287 8.30 -6.56 -7.63
CA LEU A 287 8.29 -5.88 -6.34
C LEU A 287 8.80 -6.79 -5.21
N VAL A 288 8.25 -7.99 -5.10
CA VAL A 288 8.58 -8.92 -4.01
C VAL A 288 10.00 -9.46 -4.15
N ASP A 289 10.37 -9.99 -5.32
CA ASP A 289 11.59 -10.75 -5.52
C ASP A 289 12.81 -9.86 -5.81
N HIS A 290 12.62 -8.77 -6.58
CA HIS A 290 13.75 -7.92 -6.99
C HIS A 290 13.94 -6.71 -6.08
N TYR A 291 12.89 -5.97 -5.74
CA TYR A 291 13.02 -4.76 -4.90
C TYR A 291 13.18 -5.12 -3.42
N PHE A 292 12.37 -6.05 -2.90
CA PHE A 292 12.38 -6.41 -1.48
C PHE A 292 13.12 -7.70 -1.14
N LYS A 293 13.59 -8.45 -2.15
CA LYS A 293 14.35 -9.70 -1.98
C LYS A 293 13.57 -10.74 -1.13
N GLY A 294 12.27 -10.82 -1.36
CA GLY A 294 11.31 -11.70 -0.71
C GLY A 294 10.76 -11.13 0.60
N VAL A 295 9.44 -11.24 0.78
CA VAL A 295 8.72 -10.81 1.98
C VAL A 295 8.30 -12.02 2.82
N ALA A 296 7.93 -11.80 4.08
CA ALA A 296 7.32 -12.86 4.89
C ALA A 296 5.86 -13.04 4.47
N THR A 297 5.37 -14.28 4.40
CA THR A 297 4.00 -14.61 3.97
C THR A 297 2.94 -13.89 4.80
N LYS A 298 3.17 -13.72 6.11
CA LYS A 298 2.30 -12.93 7.02
C LYS A 298 2.10 -11.47 6.64
N TYR A 299 2.93 -10.92 5.76
CA TYR A 299 2.81 -9.56 5.25
C TYR A 299 2.46 -9.52 3.76
N LEU A 300 2.22 -10.66 3.10
CA LEU A 300 2.06 -10.70 1.64
C LEU A 300 0.92 -9.80 1.17
N ASN A 301 -0.25 -9.82 1.84
CA ASN A 301 -1.38 -8.94 1.53
C ASN A 301 -1.01 -7.45 1.60
N ASN A 302 -0.15 -7.04 2.55
CA ASN A 302 0.34 -5.67 2.62
C ASN A 302 1.18 -5.27 1.41
N TYR A 303 1.96 -6.19 0.85
CA TYR A 303 2.78 -5.92 -0.33
C TYR A 303 1.98 -6.05 -1.63
N ILE A 304 0.89 -6.82 -1.64
CA ILE A 304 -0.07 -6.82 -2.74
C ILE A 304 -0.72 -5.44 -2.87
N VAL A 305 -1.27 -4.88 -1.79
CA VAL A 305 -1.87 -3.53 -1.85
C VAL A 305 -0.85 -2.44 -2.16
N TYR A 306 0.40 -2.63 -1.73
CA TYR A 306 1.51 -1.75 -2.11
C TYR A 306 1.76 -1.77 -3.62
N ASN A 307 1.75 -2.95 -4.24
CA ASN A 307 1.91 -3.10 -5.69
C ASN A 307 0.75 -2.43 -6.44
N ASN A 308 -0.48 -2.65 -5.98
CA ASN A 308 -1.69 -2.06 -6.56
C ASN A 308 -1.54 -0.53 -6.62
N PHE A 309 -1.15 0.09 -5.51
CA PHE A 309 -1.02 1.54 -5.42
C PHE A 309 0.21 2.10 -6.17
N VAL A 310 1.40 1.55 -5.97
CA VAL A 310 2.63 2.18 -6.49
C VAL A 310 2.94 1.78 -7.93
N ASN A 311 2.77 0.51 -8.29
CA ASN A 311 3.19 0.02 -9.61
C ASN A 311 2.04 -0.03 -10.60
N PHE A 312 0.88 -0.53 -10.19
CA PHE A 312 -0.17 -0.88 -11.15
C PHE A 312 -1.17 0.24 -11.42
N ALA A 313 -1.59 0.97 -10.37
CA ALA A 313 -2.45 2.13 -10.54
C ALA A 313 -1.81 3.13 -11.53
N ARG A 314 -2.58 3.53 -12.54
CA ARG A 314 -2.18 4.50 -13.54
C ARG A 314 -2.29 5.90 -12.97
N ASP A 315 -1.17 6.41 -12.51
CA ASP A 315 -1.10 7.76 -11.98
C ASP A 315 0.35 8.28 -12.01
N THR A 316 0.48 9.60 -11.95
CA THR A 316 1.77 10.29 -11.92
C THR A 316 2.47 10.07 -10.58
N TYR A 317 3.80 10.17 -10.58
CA TYR A 317 4.59 10.09 -9.36
C TYR A 317 4.11 11.12 -8.31
N SER A 318 3.91 12.37 -8.73
CA SER A 318 3.51 13.47 -7.85
C SER A 318 2.14 13.24 -7.23
N ASN A 319 1.17 12.74 -8.01
CA ASN A 319 -0.16 12.47 -7.48
C ASN A 319 -0.16 11.27 -6.51
N LYS A 320 0.56 10.19 -6.83
CA LYS A 320 0.74 9.06 -5.90
C LYS A 320 1.39 9.49 -4.59
N LEU A 321 2.38 10.36 -4.66
CA LEU A 321 3.04 10.90 -3.47
C LEU A 321 2.05 11.75 -2.64
N SER A 322 1.30 12.64 -3.29
CA SER A 322 0.28 13.46 -2.62
C SER A 322 -0.78 12.60 -1.96
N ILE A 323 -1.35 11.63 -2.68
CA ILE A 323 -2.35 10.70 -2.15
C ILE A 323 -1.78 9.95 -0.95
N LEU A 324 -0.55 9.44 -1.04
CA LEU A 324 0.06 8.71 0.07
C LEU A 324 0.29 9.61 1.30
N GLN A 325 0.78 10.84 1.08
CA GLN A 325 0.98 11.81 2.16
C GLN A 325 -0.33 12.17 2.83
N ASP A 326 -1.33 12.60 2.06
CA ASP A 326 -2.68 12.93 2.56
C ASP A 326 -3.25 11.75 3.34
N PHE A 327 -3.17 10.55 2.78
CA PHE A 327 -3.65 9.34 3.41
C PHE A 327 -2.93 9.01 4.72
N VAL A 328 -1.60 9.24 4.80
CA VAL A 328 -0.86 9.05 6.04
C VAL A 328 -1.29 10.03 7.14
N PHE A 329 -1.68 11.24 6.75
CA PHE A 329 -2.06 12.31 7.67
C PHE A 329 -3.54 12.31 8.06
N SER A 330 -4.41 11.77 7.20
CA SER A 330 -5.87 11.75 7.44
C SER A 330 -6.40 10.41 7.95
N THR A 331 -5.72 9.29 7.66
CA THR A 331 -6.31 7.97 7.87
C THR A 331 -6.16 7.46 9.30
N ALA A 332 -7.26 6.96 9.84
CA ALA A 332 -7.25 6.22 11.08
C ALA A 332 -6.51 4.87 10.88
N CYS A 333 -5.44 4.64 11.65
CA CYS A 333 -4.73 3.39 11.75
C CYS A 333 -4.62 2.97 13.22
N MET A 334 -5.24 1.84 13.56
CA MET A 334 -5.21 1.27 14.91
C MET A 334 -4.02 0.33 15.14
N THR A 335 -3.23 0.02 14.10
CA THR A 335 -2.15 -0.97 14.20
C THR A 335 -1.04 -0.50 15.13
N ARG A 336 -0.83 -1.25 16.21
CA ARG A 336 0.29 -1.06 17.14
C ARG A 336 1.51 -1.85 16.69
N GLY A 337 2.71 -1.30 16.87
CA GLY A 337 3.97 -1.91 16.40
C GLY A 337 4.19 -3.35 16.89
N TYR A 338 3.81 -3.66 18.14
CA TYR A 338 3.94 -5.03 18.67
C TYR A 338 3.02 -6.02 17.93
N ALA A 339 1.83 -5.58 17.51
CA ALA A 339 0.86 -6.44 16.81
C ALA A 339 1.36 -6.82 15.42
N ILE A 340 2.10 -5.93 14.76
CA ILE A 340 2.71 -6.18 13.44
C ILE A 340 3.64 -7.40 13.51
N LYS A 341 4.53 -7.44 14.51
CA LYS A 341 5.49 -8.54 14.67
C LYS A 341 4.80 -9.88 14.94
N ASN A 342 3.70 -9.86 15.69
CA ASN A 342 2.99 -11.02 16.22
C ASN A 342 1.85 -11.52 15.32
N ARG A 343 1.77 -11.08 14.06
CA ARG A 343 0.79 -11.60 13.10
C ARG A 343 0.95 -13.10 12.89
N PRO A 344 -0.16 -13.81 12.59
CA PRO A 344 -0.11 -15.23 12.23
C PRO A 344 0.80 -15.42 11.01
N ALA A 345 1.51 -16.55 10.97
CA ALA A 345 2.49 -16.84 9.93
C ALA A 345 1.87 -16.92 8.52
N LEU A 346 0.61 -17.37 8.46
CA LEU A 346 -0.23 -17.39 7.27
C LEU A 346 -1.38 -16.38 7.46
N PRO A 347 -1.70 -15.56 6.44
CA PRO A 347 -2.70 -14.50 6.54
C PRO A 347 -4.14 -14.95 6.18
N PHE A 348 -4.40 -16.25 6.00
CA PHE A 348 -5.66 -16.82 5.52
C PHE A 348 -6.08 -18.06 6.30
#